data_AF-A0A428BR56-F1
#
_entry.id   AF-A0A428BR56-F1
#
_cell.length_a   1.000
_cell.length_b   1.000
_cell.length_c   1.000
_cell.angle_alpha   90.00
_cell.angle_beta   90.00
_cell.angle_gamma   90.00
#
_symmetry.space_group_name_H-M   'P 1'
#
loop_
_entity.id
_entity.type
_entity.pdbx_description
1 polymer ?
#
loop_
_entity_poly.entity_id
_entity_poly.type
_entity_poly.pdbx_seq_one_letter_code
_entity_poly.pdbx_strand_id
1 'polypeptide(L)'
;MKNQYTQYIEQLQKLINMEYSSQKRYPGIIQDIYKLTERIGRGETIDEVSFFSLARRFVDETMDYQSEILLVLKQLEKELKKENERKEKAL
;
A
#
# COMPACT_ATOMS: atom_id res chain seq x y z
N MET A 1 -6.60 6.34 -18.01
CA MET A 1 -5.17 6.63 -17.73
C MET A 1 -4.68 5.60 -16.73
N LYS A 2 -3.57 4.89 -17.00
CA LYS A 2 -2.96 4.05 -15.97
C LYS A 2 -2.42 4.98 -14.88
N ASN A 3 -2.83 4.76 -13.64
CA ASN A 3 -2.25 5.44 -12.49
C ASN A 3 -0.74 5.14 -12.47
N GLN A 4 0.14 6.12 -12.23
CA GLN A 4 1.59 5.88 -12.11
C GLN A 4 1.94 4.85 -11.01
N TYR A 5 1.01 4.59 -10.09
CA TYR A 5 1.13 3.60 -9.03
C TYR A 5 0.62 2.20 -9.39
N THR A 6 0.09 2.00 -10.62
CA THR A 6 -0.59 0.75 -11.04
C THR A 6 0.26 -0.49 -10.77
N GLN A 7 1.57 -0.45 -11.06
CA GLN A 7 2.45 -1.60 -10.84
C GLN A 7 2.53 -2.03 -9.36
N TYR A 8 2.60 -1.06 -8.44
CA TYR A 8 2.70 -1.33 -7.01
C TYR A 8 1.36 -1.82 -6.44
N ILE A 9 0.25 -1.24 -6.93
CA ILE A 9 -1.12 -1.65 -6.60
C ILE A 9 -1.33 -3.10 -7.01
N GLU A 10 -1.05 -3.44 -8.28
CA GLU A 10 -1.23 -4.79 -8.82
C GLU A 10 -0.35 -5.81 -8.08
N GLN A 11 0.90 -5.46 -7.76
CA GLN A 11 1.80 -6.33 -7.01
C GLN A 11 1.31 -6.58 -5.57
N LEU A 12 0.90 -5.54 -4.85
CA LEU A 12 0.33 -5.67 -3.50
C LEU A 12 -0.94 -6.53 -3.51
N GLN A 13 -1.85 -6.28 -4.46
CA GLN A 13 -3.07 -7.06 -4.60
C GLN A 13 -2.77 -8.53 -4.91
N LYS A 14 -1.80 -8.78 -5.81
CA LYS A 14 -1.36 -10.15 -6.14
C LYS A 14 -0.80 -10.87 -4.91
N LEU A 15 0.12 -10.26 -4.18
CA LEU A 15 0.72 -10.84 -2.97
C LEU A 15 -0.35 -11.14 -1.91
N ILE A 16 -1.23 -10.19 -1.62
CA ILE A 16 -2.34 -10.39 -0.67
C ILE A 16 -3.29 -11.49 -1.14
N ASN A 17 -3.60 -11.56 -2.43
CA ASN A 17 -4.47 -12.61 -2.97
C ASN A 17 -3.81 -14.01 -2.92
N MET A 18 -2.48 -14.08 -2.95
CA MET A 18 -1.73 -15.34 -2.88
C MET A 18 -1.54 -15.81 -1.43
N GLU A 19 -1.08 -14.92 -0.55
CA GLU A 19 -0.64 -15.27 0.80
C GLU A 19 -1.74 -15.10 1.86
N TYR A 20 -2.67 -14.15 1.64
CA TYR A 20 -3.65 -13.70 2.63
C TYR A 20 -5.07 -13.60 2.05
N SER A 21 -5.41 -14.56 1.17
CA SER A 21 -6.62 -14.56 0.33
C SER A 21 -7.94 -14.47 1.10
N SER A 22 -7.97 -14.98 2.33
CA SER A 22 -9.14 -14.93 3.21
C SER A 22 -9.15 -13.65 4.04
N GLN A 23 -8.00 -13.23 4.55
CA GLN A 23 -7.83 -12.09 5.45
C GLN A 23 -8.18 -10.77 4.79
N LYS A 24 -8.03 -10.63 3.46
CA LYS A 24 -8.51 -9.44 2.73
C LYS A 24 -10.01 -9.17 2.91
N ARG A 25 -10.80 -10.19 3.28
CA ARG A 25 -12.26 -10.08 3.46
C ARG A 25 -12.66 -9.72 4.90
N TYR A 26 -11.77 -9.84 5.87
CA TYR A 26 -12.08 -9.61 7.28
C TYR A 26 -11.37 -8.35 7.82
N PRO A 27 -11.93 -7.67 8.82
CA PRO A 27 -11.26 -6.53 9.45
C PRO A 27 -9.87 -6.93 9.98
N GLY A 28 -8.84 -6.17 9.62
CA GLY A 28 -7.45 -6.47 9.95
C GLY A 28 -6.48 -5.72 9.05
N ILE A 29 -5.18 -5.78 9.34
CA ILE A 29 -4.19 -4.99 8.60
C ILE A 29 -4.09 -5.41 7.13
N ILE A 30 -4.30 -6.69 6.83
CA ILE A 30 -4.31 -7.19 5.45
C ILE A 30 -5.43 -6.52 4.65
N GLN A 31 -6.63 -6.41 5.22
CA GLN A 31 -7.74 -5.73 4.57
C GLN A 31 -7.47 -4.23 4.44
N ASP A 32 -6.89 -3.58 5.46
CA ASP A 32 -6.54 -2.16 5.41
C ASP A 32 -5.58 -1.88 4.24
N ILE A 33 -4.53 -2.69 4.08
CA ILE A 33 -3.59 -2.59 2.96
C ILE A 33 -4.30 -2.86 1.64
N TYR A 34 -5.14 -3.89 1.55
CA TYR A 34 -5.89 -4.20 0.32
C TYR A 34 -6.78 -3.03 -0.10
N LYS A 35 -7.56 -2.46 0.82
CA LYS A 35 -8.41 -1.29 0.57
C LYS A 35 -7.58 -0.06 0.17
N LEU A 36 -6.41 0.14 0.78
CA LEU A 36 -5.50 1.21 0.35
C LEU A 36 -5.16 1.10 -1.14
N THR A 37 -4.86 -0.10 -1.63
CA THR A 37 -4.57 -0.30 -3.06
C THR A 37 -5.75 0.09 -3.96
N GLU A 38 -6.98 -0.22 -3.54
CA GLU A 38 -8.19 0.15 -4.27
C GLU A 38 -8.41 1.67 -4.29
N ARG A 39 -8.20 2.33 -3.14
CA ARG A 39 -8.33 3.80 -3.00
C ARG A 39 -7.33 4.53 -3.89
N ILE A 40 -6.05 4.12 -3.86
CA ILE A 40 -5.03 4.69 -4.75
C ILE A 40 -5.40 4.41 -6.21
N GLY A 41 -5.87 3.20 -6.54
CA GLY A 41 -6.33 2.86 -7.89
C GLY A 41 -7.43 3.77 -8.43
N ARG A 42 -8.32 4.24 -7.54
CA ARG A 42 -9.39 5.21 -7.86
C ARG A 42 -8.93 6.66 -7.91
N GLY A 43 -7.69 6.95 -7.53
CA GLY A 43 -7.16 8.31 -7.46
C GLY A 43 -7.64 9.09 -6.24
N GLU A 44 -8.04 8.41 -5.17
CA GLU A 44 -8.43 9.06 -3.91
C GLU A 44 -7.21 9.65 -3.19
N THR A 45 -7.44 10.73 -2.43
CA THR A 45 -6.43 11.31 -1.55
C THR A 45 -6.07 10.35 -0.41
N ILE A 46 -4.77 10.22 -0.12
CA ILE A 46 -4.24 9.32 0.91
C ILE A 46 -3.26 10.01 1.88
N ASP A 47 -3.36 11.33 2.02
CA ASP A 47 -2.43 12.15 2.83
C ASP A 47 -2.42 11.78 4.32
N GLU A 48 -3.49 11.14 4.80
CA GLU A 48 -3.62 10.67 6.18
C GLU A 48 -3.01 9.28 6.43
N VAL A 49 -2.52 8.61 5.39
CA VAL A 49 -2.06 7.22 5.49
C VAL A 49 -0.61 7.14 5.98
N SER A 50 -0.43 6.62 7.19
CA SER A 50 0.90 6.31 7.71
C SER A 50 1.40 4.93 7.24
N PHE A 51 2.26 4.91 6.23
CA PHE A 51 2.91 3.68 5.73
C PHE A 51 3.74 2.97 6.82
N PHE A 52 4.35 3.74 7.74
CA PHE A 52 5.04 3.17 8.89
C PHE A 52 4.09 2.40 9.80
N SER A 53 2.92 2.97 10.13
CA SER A 53 1.91 2.28 10.93
C SER A 53 1.40 1.01 10.24
N LEU A 54 1.19 1.07 8.92
CA LEU A 54 0.77 -0.08 8.14
C LEU A 54 1.80 -1.22 8.20
N ALA A 55 3.08 -0.91 7.97
CA ALA A 55 4.15 -1.89 8.03
C ALA A 55 4.31 -2.49 9.44
N ARG A 56 4.22 -1.67 10.49
CA ARG A 56 4.33 -2.14 11.87
C ARG A 56 3.19 -3.10 12.24
N ARG A 57 1.94 -2.70 11.97
CA ARG A 57 0.76 -3.53 12.21
C ARG A 57 0.78 -4.81 11.37
N PHE A 58 1.32 -4.76 10.16
CA PHE A 58 1.46 -5.94 9.30
C PHE A 58 2.38 -6.96 9.96
N VAL A 59 3.56 -6.52 10.40
CA VAL A 59 4.53 -7.37 11.09
C VAL A 59 3.96 -7.90 12.41
N ASP A 60 3.23 -7.07 13.17
CA ASP A 60 2.65 -7.51 14.45
C ASP A 60 1.54 -8.55 14.26
N GLU A 61 0.73 -8.45 13.20
CA GLU A 61 -0.36 -9.40 12.91
C GLU A 61 0.15 -10.69 12.27
N THR A 62 1.12 -10.59 11.36
CA THR A 62 1.59 -11.74 10.55
C THR A 62 2.84 -12.40 11.11
N MET A 63 3.60 -11.70 11.95
CA MET A 63 4.96 -12.04 12.36
C MET A 63 5.94 -12.19 11.18
N ASP A 64 5.59 -11.72 9.98
CA ASP A 64 6.40 -11.84 8.78
C ASP A 64 7.22 -10.56 8.52
N TYR A 65 8.46 -10.58 8.98
CA TYR A 65 9.42 -9.49 8.84
C TYR A 65 10.08 -9.43 7.46
N GLN A 66 9.96 -10.49 6.65
CA GLN A 66 10.65 -10.62 5.36
C GLN A 66 9.67 -10.59 4.18
N SER A 67 8.38 -10.37 4.44
CA SER A 67 7.33 -10.31 3.42
C SER A 67 7.67 -9.32 2.30
N GLU A 68 7.46 -9.75 1.06
CA GLU A 68 7.56 -8.89 -0.12
C GLU A 68 6.55 -7.72 -0.05
N ILE A 69 5.42 -7.89 0.67
CA ILE A 69 4.44 -6.83 0.90
C ILE A 69 5.08 -5.60 1.55
N LEU A 70 5.98 -5.80 2.53
CA LEU A 70 6.70 -4.71 3.21
C LEU A 70 7.62 -3.95 2.24
N LEU A 71 8.29 -4.68 1.33
CA LEU A 71 9.15 -4.08 0.32
C LEU A 71 8.34 -3.21 -0.64
N VAL A 72 7.22 -3.72 -1.14
CA VAL A 72 6.37 -3.00 -2.09
C VAL A 72 5.70 -1.79 -1.44
N LEU A 73 5.24 -1.92 -0.18
CA LEU A 73 4.71 -0.78 0.60
C LEU A 73 5.73 0.35 0.71
N LYS A 74 6.99 0.02 1.00
CA LYS A 74 8.08 1.01 1.10
C LYS A 74 8.39 1.68 -0.24
N GLN A 75 8.29 0.95 -1.35
CA GLN A 75 8.49 1.51 -2.68
C GLN A 75 7.33 2.46 -3.06
N LEU A 76 6.09 2.05 -2.79
CA LEU A 76 4.91 2.87 -3.02
C LEU A 76 4.97 4.18 -2.22
N GLU A 77 5.34 4.14 -0.93
CA GLU A 77 5.52 5.34 -0.10
C GLU A 77 6.53 6.32 -0.72
N LYS A 78 7.66 5.82 -1.23
CA LYS A 78 8.69 6.65 -1.86
C LYS A 78 8.18 7.36 -3.10
N GLU A 79 7.43 6.66 -3.96
CA GLU A 79 6.90 7.28 -5.19
C GLU A 79 5.81 8.31 -4.88
N LEU A 80 4.97 8.05 -3.88
CA LEU A 80 3.98 9.01 -3.41
C LEU A 80 4.61 10.30 -2.87
N LYS A 81 5.68 10.17 -2.06
CA LYS A 81 6.44 11.33 -1.55
C LYS A 81 7.08 12.14 -2.67
N LYS A 82 7.66 11.48 -3.67
CA LYS A 82 8.21 12.15 -4.86
C LYS A 82 7.16 12.93 -5.64
N GLU A 83 5.93 12.40 -5.77
CA GLU A 83 4.85 13.14 -6.42
C GLU A 83 4.47 14.39 -5.64
N ASN A 84 4.33 14.29 -4.32
CA ASN A 84 4.00 15.44 -3.48
C ASN A 84 5.07 16.53 -3.55
N GLU A 85 6.36 16.17 -3.46
CA GLU A 85 7.46 17.11 -3.63
C GLU A 85 7.47 17.80 -5.02
N ARG A 86 7.07 17.09 -6.08
CA ARG A 86 6.95 17.66 -7.43
C ARG A 86 5.79 18.65 -7.52
N LYS A 87 4.66 18.34 -6.87
CA LYS A 87 3.50 19.24 -6.80
C LYS A 87 3.83 20.52 -6.04
N GLU A 88 4.49 20.40 -4.89
CA GLU A 88 4.91 21.55 -4.08
C GLU A 88 5.87 22.48 -4.83
N LYS A 89 6.79 21.94 -5.64
CA LYS A 89 7.73 22.74 -6.46
C LYS A 89 7.12 23.38 -7.70
N ALA A 90 5.94 22.92 -8.11
CA ALA A 90 5.22 23.43 -9.27
C ALA A 90 4.19 24.53 -8.91
N LEU A 91 3.95 24.74 -7.62
CA LEU A 91 3.21 25.87 -7.05
C LEU A 91 4.14 27.06 -6.78
#